data_AF-A0A1Q3EA91-F1
#
_entry.id   AF-A0A1Q3EA91-F1
#
_cell.length_a   1.000
_cell.length_b   1.000
_cell.length_c   1.000
_cell.angle_alpha   90.00
_cell.angle_beta   90.00
_cell.angle_gamma   90.00
#
_symmetry.space_group_name_H-M   'P 1'
#
loop_
_entity.id
_entity.type
_entity.pdbx_description
1 polymer ?
#
loop_
_entity_poly.entity_id
_entity_poly.type
_entity_poly.pdbx_seq_one_letter_code
_entity_poly.pdbx_strand_id
1 'polypeptide(L)'
;MTQPPQASTSFFKIASGEVVTFAWSFSGVLATPTSLTVNAVGANSFTYSLTSLPGTASSYIWTPYDYQQSHLATPLAQTTYTLEIFDERGLGATIRPGYLSPNTALTFALYTPQPYTPLAMCSGSNSSFTAHPAYVALIATFLVMFLSGFGLLRNAVAYTRR
;
A
#
# COMPACT_ATOMS: atom_id res chain seq x y z
N MET A 1 -1.07 -23.06 -18.51
CA MET A 1 -2.00 -22.03 -18.01
C MET A 1 -1.20 -21.09 -17.12
N THR A 2 -0.91 -19.89 -17.62
CA THR A 2 -0.22 -18.84 -16.88
C THR A 2 -1.22 -17.75 -16.52
N GLN A 3 -0.97 -17.08 -15.39
CA GLN A 3 -1.70 -15.93 -14.85
C GLN A 3 -3.10 -16.26 -14.27
N PRO A 4 -3.45 -15.76 -13.08
CA PRO A 4 -4.60 -16.26 -12.32
C PRO A 4 -5.92 -15.98 -13.05
N PRO A 5 -7.00 -16.73 -12.74
CA PRO A 5 -8.31 -16.46 -13.30
C PRO A 5 -8.67 -15.00 -13.06
N GLN A 6 -9.00 -14.28 -14.14
CA GLN A 6 -9.44 -12.89 -14.11
C GLN A 6 -10.86 -12.81 -13.49
N ALA A 7 -10.98 -13.08 -12.19
CA ALA A 7 -12.02 -12.44 -11.41
C ALA A 7 -11.56 -10.98 -11.27
N SER A 8 -12.16 -10.08 -12.05
CA SER A 8 -11.83 -8.65 -12.01
C SER A 8 -12.36 -8.03 -10.71
N THR A 9 -11.78 -8.40 -9.57
CA THR A 9 -12.05 -7.74 -8.29
C THR A 9 -11.45 -6.34 -8.37
N SER A 10 -12.29 -5.32 -8.38
CA SER A 10 -11.82 -3.93 -8.34
C SER A 10 -11.19 -3.62 -6.98
N PHE A 11 -10.04 -2.96 -6.99
CA PHE A 11 -9.33 -2.53 -5.78
C PHE A 11 -9.47 -1.03 -5.61
N PHE A 12 -9.99 -0.58 -4.47
CA PHE A 12 -10.12 0.83 -4.12
C PHE A 12 -9.29 1.15 -2.89
N LYS A 13 -8.63 2.30 -2.91
CA LYS A 13 -7.79 2.75 -1.80
C LYS A 13 -8.60 3.63 -0.84
N ILE A 14 -8.40 3.44 0.46
CA ILE A 14 -8.98 4.26 1.51
C ILE A 14 -8.05 5.45 1.73
N ALA A 15 -8.24 6.52 0.95
CA ALA A 15 -7.46 7.75 1.05
C ALA A 15 -8.33 8.98 0.78
N SER A 16 -7.91 10.14 1.30
CA SER A 16 -8.59 11.40 1.05
C SER A 16 -8.61 11.73 -0.44
N GLY A 17 -9.77 12.19 -0.94
CA GLY A 17 -9.97 12.54 -2.34
C GLY A 17 -10.34 11.37 -3.27
N GLU A 18 -10.43 10.15 -2.74
CA GLU A 18 -10.78 8.98 -3.53
C GLU A 18 -12.28 8.74 -3.58
N VAL A 19 -12.77 8.62 -4.81
CA VAL A 19 -14.19 8.48 -5.11
C VAL A 19 -14.42 7.17 -5.84
N VAL A 20 -15.38 6.39 -5.34
CA VAL A 20 -15.82 5.13 -5.91
C VAL A 20 -17.24 5.32 -6.43
N THR A 21 -17.45 5.08 -7.72
CA THR A 21 -18.79 5.15 -8.33
C THR A 21 -19.29 3.75 -8.62
N PHE A 22 -20.35 3.36 -7.92
CA PHE A 22 -21.11 2.16 -8.24
C PHE A 22 -22.25 2.54 -9.20
N ALA A 23 -22.42 1.76 -10.25
CA ALA A 23 -23.52 1.92 -11.20
C ALA A 23 -24.11 0.56 -11.54
N TRP A 24 -25.42 0.52 -11.72
CA TRP A 24 -26.18 -0.68 -12.06
C TRP A 24 -27.35 -0.33 -12.96
N SER A 25 -27.92 -1.35 -13.59
CA SER A 25 -29.15 -1.24 -14.39
C SER A 25 -30.19 -2.23 -13.87
N PHE A 26 -31.45 -1.85 -13.99
CA PHE A 26 -32.57 -2.74 -13.70
C PHE A 26 -32.98 -3.47 -14.96
N SER A 27 -33.11 -4.80 -14.90
CA SER A 27 -33.68 -5.61 -15.97
C SER A 27 -34.85 -6.43 -15.41
N GLY A 28 -35.98 -6.43 -16.12
CA GLY A 28 -37.15 -7.21 -15.73
C GLY A 28 -37.87 -6.76 -14.45
N VAL A 29 -37.56 -5.57 -13.93
CA VAL A 29 -38.28 -4.96 -12.78
C VAL A 29 -39.46 -4.15 -13.32
N LEU A 30 -40.67 -4.54 -12.92
CA LEU A 30 -41.95 -3.91 -13.28
C LEU A 30 -42.56 -3.15 -12.10
N ALA A 31 -42.37 -3.65 -10.88
CA ALA A 31 -42.74 -2.98 -9.64
C ALA A 31 -41.56 -2.13 -9.16
N THR A 32 -41.69 -0.81 -9.29
CA THR A 32 -40.67 0.14 -8.83
C THR A 32 -40.58 0.09 -7.31
N PRO A 33 -39.40 -0.21 -6.73
CA PRO A 33 -39.22 -0.18 -5.28
C PRO A 33 -39.34 1.26 -4.77
N THR A 34 -39.55 1.41 -3.46
CA THR A 34 -39.65 2.74 -2.82
C THR A 34 -38.27 3.26 -2.44
N SER A 35 -37.43 2.39 -1.92
CA SER A 35 -36.05 2.68 -1.53
C SER A 35 -35.13 1.52 -1.91
N LEU A 36 -33.85 1.84 -2.05
CA LEU A 36 -32.77 0.88 -2.24
C LEU A 36 -31.78 1.04 -1.11
N THR A 37 -31.51 -0.05 -0.41
CA THR A 37 -30.44 -0.11 0.58
C THR A 37 -29.19 -0.65 -0.09
N VAL A 38 -28.07 0.05 0.12
CA VAL A 38 -26.76 -0.36 -0.37
C VAL A 38 -25.87 -0.64 0.83
N ASN A 39 -25.46 -1.90 0.97
CA ASN A 39 -24.55 -2.36 2.01
C ASN A 39 -23.27 -2.91 1.41
N ALA A 40 -22.18 -2.84 2.17
CA ALA A 40 -20.94 -3.54 1.88
C ALA A 40 -20.67 -4.58 2.97
N VAL A 41 -20.64 -5.86 2.61
CA VAL A 41 -20.35 -6.96 3.53
C VAL A 41 -18.91 -7.40 3.35
N GLY A 42 -18.08 -7.15 4.35
CA GLY A 42 -16.68 -7.58 4.34
C GLY A 42 -16.56 -9.10 4.49
N ALA A 43 -15.46 -9.67 4.01
CA ALA A 43 -15.16 -11.10 4.22
C ALA A 43 -14.98 -11.48 5.70
N ASN A 44 -14.88 -10.49 6.60
CA ASN A 44 -14.97 -10.63 8.05
C ASN A 44 -16.42 -10.81 8.56
N SER A 45 -17.41 -10.96 7.66
CA SER A 45 -18.84 -11.05 7.96
C SER A 45 -19.42 -9.80 8.65
N PHE A 46 -18.74 -8.66 8.57
CA PHE A 46 -19.26 -7.39 9.07
C PHE A 46 -20.00 -6.65 7.95
N THR A 47 -21.22 -6.21 8.23
CA THR A 47 -22.05 -5.45 7.29
C THR A 47 -21.91 -3.96 7.57
N TYR A 48 -21.38 -3.23 6.60
CA TYR A 48 -21.27 -1.78 6.61
C TYR A 48 -22.43 -1.19 5.79
N SER A 49 -23.34 -0.46 6.45
CA SER A 49 -24.43 0.23 5.77
C SER A 49 -23.89 1.50 5.11
N LEU A 50 -23.94 1.58 3.78
CA LEU A 50 -23.38 2.71 3.05
C LEU A 50 -24.41 3.83 2.90
N THR A 51 -25.60 3.50 2.40
CA THR A 51 -26.65 4.49 2.15
C THR A 51 -28.01 3.85 1.89
N SER A 52 -29.05 4.69 1.91
CA SER A 52 -30.39 4.39 1.40
C SER A 52 -30.74 5.41 0.30
N LEU A 53 -31.06 4.91 -0.88
CA LEU A 53 -31.32 5.65 -2.10
C LEU A 53 -32.80 5.52 -2.51
N PRO A 54 -33.32 6.42 -3.37
CA PRO A 54 -34.64 6.19 -3.96
C PRO A 54 -34.65 4.94 -4.83
N GLY A 55 -35.81 4.28 -4.92
CA GLY A 55 -36.02 3.05 -5.70
C GLY A 55 -35.61 3.10 -7.18
N THR A 56 -35.50 4.30 -7.75
CA THR A 56 -35.12 4.54 -9.14
C THR A 56 -33.64 4.84 -9.34
N ALA A 57 -32.85 4.92 -8.26
CA ALA A 57 -31.43 5.20 -8.36
C ALA A 57 -30.69 4.06 -9.09
N SER A 58 -29.85 4.45 -10.05
CA SER A 58 -29.01 3.54 -10.84
C SER A 58 -27.52 3.72 -10.57
N SER A 59 -27.15 4.65 -9.70
CA SER A 59 -25.76 4.89 -9.33
C SER A 59 -25.63 5.45 -7.92
N TYR A 60 -24.45 5.22 -7.34
CA TYR A 60 -24.06 5.71 -6.04
C TYR A 60 -22.59 6.12 -6.07
N ILE A 61 -22.32 7.33 -5.59
CA ILE A 61 -20.97 7.85 -5.44
C ILE A 61 -20.60 7.73 -3.96
N TRP A 62 -19.50 7.06 -3.69
CA TRP A 62 -19.03 6.74 -2.36
C TRP A 62 -17.59 7.20 -2.15
N THR A 63 -17.30 7.80 -1.00
CA THR A 63 -15.94 8.16 -0.57
C THR A 63 -15.57 7.31 0.66
N PRO A 64 -14.78 6.23 0.48
CA PRO A 64 -14.44 5.30 1.57
C PRO A 64 -13.76 6.00 2.76
N TYR A 65 -12.94 7.01 2.48
CA TYR A 65 -12.25 7.78 3.49
C TYR A 65 -13.21 8.59 4.37
N ASP A 66 -14.16 9.32 3.78
CA ASP A 66 -15.14 10.11 4.54
C ASP A 66 -16.10 9.21 5.33
N TYR A 67 -16.47 8.06 4.76
CA TYR A 67 -17.23 7.05 5.45
C TYR A 67 -16.49 6.55 6.71
N GLN A 68 -15.20 6.24 6.59
CA GLN A 68 -14.40 5.80 7.72
C GLN A 68 -14.29 6.90 8.79
N GLN A 69 -14.17 8.17 8.39
CA GLN A 69 -14.09 9.30 9.31
C GLN A 69 -15.38 9.52 10.12
N SER A 70 -16.54 9.20 9.55
CA SER A 70 -17.82 9.23 10.26
C SER A 70 -18.06 7.99 11.12
N HIS A 71 -17.33 6.89 10.90
CA HIS A 71 -17.51 5.59 11.55
C HIS A 71 -16.24 5.14 12.30
N LEU A 72 -15.69 6.01 13.15
CA LEU A 72 -14.43 5.76 13.88
C LEU A 72 -14.47 4.53 14.79
N ALA A 73 -15.64 4.16 15.31
CA ALA A 73 -15.81 2.97 16.15
C ALA A 73 -15.74 1.65 15.36
N THR A 74 -16.01 1.70 14.06
CA THR A 74 -16.09 0.54 13.17
C THR A 74 -15.34 0.85 11.86
N PRO A 75 -13.99 0.89 11.89
CA PRO A 75 -13.20 1.21 10.72
C PRO A 75 -13.42 0.17 9.60
N LEU A 76 -13.25 0.62 8.36
CA LEU A 76 -13.28 -0.27 7.21
C LEU A 76 -12.07 -1.21 7.28
N ALA A 77 -12.33 -2.52 7.29
CA ALA A 77 -11.29 -3.53 7.23
C ALA A 77 -10.65 -3.57 5.83
N GLN A 78 -9.36 -3.90 5.76
CA GLN A 78 -8.66 -4.12 4.50
C GLN A 78 -8.93 -5.54 4.00
N THR A 79 -10.08 -5.72 3.34
CA THR A 79 -10.57 -7.02 2.88
C THR A 79 -11.34 -6.88 1.58
N THR A 80 -11.73 -8.01 0.98
CA THR A 80 -12.78 -8.07 -0.04
C THR A 80 -14.14 -7.86 0.61
N TYR A 81 -14.99 -7.10 -0.09
CA TYR A 81 -16.35 -6.74 0.23
C TYR A 81 -17.27 -7.22 -0.88
N THR A 82 -18.46 -7.65 -0.49
CA THR A 82 -19.58 -7.91 -1.39
C THR A 82 -20.53 -6.73 -1.31
N LEU A 83 -20.85 -6.11 -2.44
CA LEU A 83 -21.86 -5.06 -2.52
C LEU A 83 -23.23 -5.72 -2.56
N GLU A 84 -24.06 -5.38 -1.58
CA GLU A 84 -25.43 -5.85 -1.48
C GLU A 84 -26.37 -4.68 -1.81
N ILE A 85 -27.22 -4.87 -2.83
CA ILE A 85 -28.25 -3.90 -3.20
C ILE A 85 -29.60 -4.59 -3.13
N PHE A 86 -30.51 -4.07 -2.32
CA PHE A 86 -31.84 -4.64 -2.13
C PHE A 86 -32.87 -3.54 -1.86
N ASP A 87 -34.14 -3.85 -2.04
CA ASP A 87 -35.24 -2.89 -1.82
C ASP A 87 -35.74 -2.90 -0.38
N GLU A 88 -36.84 -2.19 -0.10
CA GLU A 88 -37.44 -2.12 1.24
C GLU A 88 -37.83 -3.49 1.84
N ARG A 89 -37.90 -4.56 1.05
CA ARG A 89 -38.27 -5.90 1.51
C ARG A 89 -37.08 -6.67 2.11
N GLY A 90 -35.87 -6.16 1.96
CA GLY A 90 -34.66 -6.75 2.52
C GLY A 90 -34.03 -7.86 1.66
N LEU A 91 -32.87 -8.34 2.09
CA LEU A 91 -32.11 -9.43 1.43
C LEU A 91 -32.87 -10.77 1.37
N GLY A 92 -33.72 -11.04 2.36
CA GLY A 92 -34.51 -12.27 2.46
C GLY A 92 -35.87 -12.22 1.75
N ALA A 93 -36.13 -11.18 0.93
CA ALA A 93 -37.40 -11.01 0.26
C ALA A 93 -37.72 -12.21 -0.65
N THR A 94 -38.96 -12.72 -0.55
CA THR A 94 -39.41 -13.79 -1.45
C THR A 94 -39.35 -13.33 -2.90
N ILE A 95 -38.74 -14.14 -3.75
CA ILE A 95 -38.65 -13.90 -5.19
C ILE A 95 -40.08 -13.80 -5.75
N ARG A 96 -40.38 -12.69 -6.41
CA ARG A 96 -41.67 -12.43 -7.06
C ARG A 96 -41.43 -11.87 -8.45
N PRO A 97 -42.18 -12.32 -9.46
CA PRO A 97 -42.00 -11.84 -10.82
C PRO A 97 -42.28 -10.33 -10.90
N GLY A 98 -41.42 -9.60 -11.61
CA GLY A 98 -41.52 -8.15 -11.77
C GLY A 98 -41.06 -7.34 -10.56
N TYR A 99 -40.68 -7.96 -9.45
CA TYR A 99 -40.09 -7.26 -8.31
C TYR A 99 -38.56 -7.33 -8.36
N LEU A 100 -37.90 -6.38 -7.69
CA LEU A 100 -36.45 -6.38 -7.59
C LEU A 100 -35.95 -7.63 -6.86
N SER A 101 -34.91 -8.27 -7.38
CA SER A 101 -34.16 -9.30 -6.64
C SER A 101 -32.95 -8.65 -6.00
N PRO A 102 -32.62 -8.96 -4.73
CA PRO A 102 -31.37 -8.55 -4.14
C PRO A 102 -30.18 -8.94 -5.02
N ASN A 103 -29.22 -8.04 -5.15
CA ASN A 103 -27.99 -8.26 -5.91
C ASN A 103 -26.80 -8.32 -4.95
N THR A 104 -26.06 -9.42 -5.00
CA THR A 104 -24.85 -9.68 -4.22
C THR A 104 -23.69 -10.16 -5.11
N ALA A 105 -23.75 -9.88 -6.41
CA ALA A 105 -22.79 -10.40 -7.39
C ALA A 105 -21.52 -9.56 -7.50
N LEU A 106 -21.57 -8.29 -7.10
CA LEU A 106 -20.43 -7.37 -7.21
C LEU A 106 -19.54 -7.50 -5.99
N THR A 107 -18.26 -7.83 -6.22
CA THR A 107 -17.23 -7.88 -5.18
C THR A 107 -16.11 -6.90 -5.47
N PHE A 108 -15.64 -6.18 -4.45
CA PHE A 108 -14.53 -5.23 -4.54
C PHE A 108 -13.62 -5.36 -3.32
N ALA A 109 -12.39 -4.89 -3.38
CA ALA A 109 -11.47 -4.92 -2.25
C ALA A 109 -11.04 -3.51 -1.84
N LEU A 110 -10.89 -3.31 -0.53
CA LEU A 110 -10.37 -2.06 0.03
C LEU A 110 -8.98 -2.26 0.61
N TYR A 111 -8.10 -1.27 0.42
CA TYR A 111 -6.78 -1.26 1.04
C TYR A 111 -6.41 0.14 1.54
N THR A 112 -5.61 0.21 2.60
CA THR A 112 -5.02 1.49 3.04
C THR A 112 -3.65 1.65 2.39
N PRO A 113 -3.38 2.76 1.67
CA PRO A 113 -2.06 2.98 1.10
C PRO A 113 -1.04 3.17 2.23
N GLN A 114 0.13 2.56 2.08
CA GLN A 114 1.27 2.82 2.95
C GLN A 114 1.90 4.17 2.57
N PRO A 115 2.37 4.97 3.54
CA PRO A 115 3.09 6.19 3.24
C PRO A 115 4.37 5.87 2.46
N TYR A 116 4.68 6.69 1.45
CA TYR A 116 5.91 6.55 0.68
C TYR A 116 7.10 6.77 1.61
N THR A 117 7.86 5.71 1.88
CA THR A 117 9.18 5.81 2.50
C THR A 117 10.17 6.16 1.39
N PRO A 118 10.81 7.34 1.43
CA PRO A 118 11.82 7.65 0.44
C PRO A 118 12.89 6.57 0.53
N LEU A 119 13.26 6.02 -0.62
CA LEU A 119 14.43 5.18 -0.74
C LEU A 119 15.57 5.97 -0.11
N ALA A 120 16.07 5.49 1.03
CA ALA A 120 17.36 5.95 1.50
C ALA A 120 18.29 5.74 0.31
N MET A 121 18.83 6.84 -0.23
CA MET A 121 19.93 6.75 -1.18
C MET A 121 20.83 5.66 -0.62
N CYS A 122 21.05 4.60 -1.39
CA CYS A 122 22.12 3.68 -1.08
C CYS A 122 23.38 4.53 -1.13
N SER A 123 23.75 5.14 0.00
CA SER A 123 25.08 5.65 0.29
C SER A 123 25.95 4.42 0.52
N GLY A 124 25.97 3.55 -0.49
CA GLY A 124 26.75 2.33 -0.57
C GLY A 124 28.20 2.64 -0.94
N SER A 125 28.73 3.73 -0.40
CA SER A 125 30.15 4.04 -0.46
C SER A 125 30.55 4.94 0.72
N ASN A 126 30.10 4.59 1.93
CA ASN A 126 30.86 4.97 3.12
C ASN A 126 31.91 3.89 3.40
N SER A 127 33.16 4.34 3.26
CA SER A 127 34.43 3.78 3.72
C SER A 127 34.89 2.43 3.17
N SER A 128 35.81 2.51 2.21
CA SER A 128 37.17 2.13 2.55
C SER A 128 38.05 3.31 2.18
N PHE A 129 38.79 3.86 3.15
CA PHE A 129 40.03 4.55 2.80
C PHE A 129 40.85 3.53 2.02
N THR A 130 40.75 3.55 0.68
CA THR A 130 41.72 2.90 -0.18
C THR A 130 43.00 3.67 0.08
N ALA A 131 43.80 3.20 1.03
CA ALA A 131 45.17 3.64 1.19
C ALA A 131 45.82 3.37 -0.16
N HIS A 132 45.92 4.42 -0.98
CA HIS A 132 46.53 4.31 -2.29
C HIS A 132 47.92 3.69 -2.03
N PRO A 133 48.32 2.59 -2.70
CA PRO A 133 49.55 1.88 -2.37
C PRO A 133 50.80 2.77 -2.37
N ALA A 134 50.72 3.91 -3.07
CA ALA A 134 51.69 5.00 -3.03
C ALA A 134 51.89 5.60 -1.62
N TYR A 135 50.85 5.83 -0.83
CA TYR A 135 50.96 6.47 0.48
C TYR A 135 51.64 5.55 1.51
N VAL A 136 51.31 4.25 1.49
CA VAL A 136 51.97 3.25 2.35
C VAL A 136 53.44 3.11 1.96
N ALA A 137 53.75 3.08 0.66
CA ALA A 137 55.13 3.02 0.18
C ALA A 137 55.94 4.26 0.57
N LEU A 138 55.34 5.45 0.52
CA LEU A 138 56.00 6.70 0.92
C LEU A 138 56.35 6.70 2.42
N ILE A 139 55.42 6.31 3.29
CA ILE A 139 55.68 6.25 4.74
C ILE A 139 56.75 5.19 5.07
N ALA A 140 56.67 4.00 4.47
CA ALA A 140 57.64 2.94 4.70
C ALA A 140 59.06 3.34 4.27
N THR A 141 59.19 4.01 3.11
CA THR A 141 60.49 4.48 2.61
C THR A 141 61.07 5.55 3.52
N PHE A 142 60.24 6.48 4.00
CA PHE A 142 60.69 7.54 4.92
C PHE A 142 61.21 6.96 6.25
N LEU A 143 60.53 5.95 6.80
CA LEU A 143 60.97 5.28 8.02
C LEU A 143 62.28 4.53 7.84
N VAL A 144 62.45 3.80 6.74
CA VAL A 144 63.70 3.08 6.44
C VAL A 144 64.87 4.05 6.27
N MET A 145 64.66 5.15 5.55
CA MET A 145 65.70 6.19 5.40
C MET A 145 66.06 6.84 6.73
N PHE A 146 65.08 7.12 7.59
CA PHE A 146 65.34 7.74 8.89
C PHE A 146 66.09 6.80 9.85
N LEU A 147 65.67 5.53 9.94
CA LEU A 147 66.31 4.52 10.79
C LEU A 147 67.73 4.17 10.29
N SER A 148 67.91 4.04 8.97
CA SER A 148 69.22 3.78 8.37
C SER A 148 70.15 4.99 8.50
N GLY A 149 69.64 6.21 8.30
CA GLY A 149 70.40 7.44 8.48
C GLY A 149 70.86 7.62 9.93
N PHE A 150 69.98 7.32 10.90
CA PHE A 150 70.33 7.39 12.32
C PHE A 150 71.38 6.34 12.71
N GLY A 151 71.31 5.13 12.14
CA GLY A 151 72.31 4.08 12.34
C GLY A 151 73.69 4.46 11.79
N LEU A 152 73.74 5.00 10.58
CA LEU A 152 75.00 5.46 9.97
C LEU A 152 75.61 6.64 10.73
N LEU A 153 74.80 7.59 11.21
CA LEU A 153 75.30 8.71 12.03
C LEU A 153 75.84 8.25 13.38
N ARG A 154 75.19 7.31 14.08
CA ARG A 154 75.72 6.74 15.32
C ARG A 154 77.04 6.00 15.10
N ASN A 155 77.16 5.26 14.02
CA ASN A 155 78.38 4.53 13.69
C ASN A 155 79.50 5.47 13.21
N ALA A 156 79.19 6.49 12.41
CA ALA A 156 80.17 7.48 11.96
C ALA A 156 80.74 8.30 13.13
N VAL A 157 79.89 8.74 14.07
CA VAL A 157 80.35 9.44 15.29
C VAL A 157 81.23 8.54 16.17
N ALA A 158 81.02 7.22 16.17
CA ALA A 158 81.87 6.28 16.88
C ALA A 158 83.23 6.05 16.21
N TYR A 159 83.31 6.16 14.88
CA TYR A 159 84.57 6.02 14.13
C TYR A 159 85.48 7.25 14.22
N THR A 160 84.95 8.45 14.45
CA THR A 160 85.77 9.69 14.61
C THR A 160 86.39 9.84 16.01
N ARG A 161 86.23 8.85 16.91
CA ARG A 161 86.84 8.81 18.26
C ARG A 161 87.83 7.66 18.45
N ARG A 162 88.49 7.20 17.38
CA ARG A 162 89.71 6.40 17.43
C ARG A 162 90.76 7.05 16.55
#